data_AF-A0A2V6A824-F1
#
_entry.id   AF-A0A2V6A824-F1
#
_cell.length_a   1.000
_cell.length_b   1.000
_cell.length_c   1.000
_cell.angle_alpha   90.00
_cell.angle_beta   90.00
_cell.angle_gamma   90.00
#
_symmetry.space_group_name_H-M   'P 1'
#
loop_
_entity.id
_entity.type
_entity.pdbx_description
1 polymer ?
#
loop_
_entity_poly.entity_id
_entity_poly.type
_entity_poly.pdbx_seq_one_letter_code
_entity_poly.pdbx_strand_id
1 'polypeptide(L)'
;MDRPPRRRLSSTCNLLYCVTVTNEIHMHDVVALTEDVPATHFITHRPLQLRRGQIGTVVMTLDENHFQVEFSDREGRAYALLPLNGNQLMILREQPEAMPA
;
A
#
# COMPACT_ATOMS: atom_id res chain seq x y z
N MET A 1 29.90 -24.76 17.76
CA MET A 1 28.56 -24.51 17.18
C MET A 1 28.62 -23.17 16.46
N ASP A 2 28.99 -23.23 15.19
CA ASP A 2 29.23 -22.09 14.31
C ASP A 2 27.95 -21.31 14.03
N ARG A 3 28.03 -19.99 14.23
CA ARG A 3 27.02 -19.03 13.77
C ARG A 3 27.47 -18.56 12.38
N PRO A 4 26.69 -18.75 11.30
CA PRO A 4 27.13 -18.24 10.02
C PRO A 4 27.14 -16.70 10.04
N PRO A 5 28.09 -16.07 9.35
CA PRO A 5 28.22 -14.62 9.36
C PRO A 5 27.00 -13.99 8.69
N ARG A 6 26.53 -12.86 9.25
CA ARG A 6 25.48 -12.04 8.65
C ARG A 6 25.87 -11.76 7.20
N ARG A 7 25.11 -12.31 6.25
CA ARG A 7 25.25 -11.98 4.82
C ARG A 7 25.11 -10.46 4.70
N ARG A 8 26.23 -9.81 4.41
CA ARG A 8 26.28 -8.43 3.92
C ARG A 8 25.33 -8.35 2.73
N LEU A 9 24.26 -7.59 2.87
CA LEU A 9 23.37 -7.30 1.75
C LEU A 9 24.18 -6.58 0.67
N SER A 10 24.14 -7.12 -0.54
CA SER A 10 24.82 -6.59 -1.73
C SER A 10 24.36 -5.17 -2.03
N SER A 11 25.27 -4.33 -2.51
CA SER A 11 25.06 -2.93 -2.92
C SER A 11 23.99 -2.74 -4.01
N THR A 12 23.45 -3.83 -4.58
CA THR A 12 22.38 -3.82 -5.59
C THR A 12 20.95 -3.78 -5.01
N CYS A 13 20.75 -3.89 -3.69
CA CYS A 13 19.41 -3.77 -3.10
C CYS A 13 18.83 -2.33 -3.13
N ASN A 14 19.61 -1.33 -3.53
CA ASN A 14 19.14 0.06 -3.65
C ASN A 14 18.37 0.35 -4.95
N LEU A 15 18.20 -0.63 -5.85
CA LEU A 15 17.56 -0.40 -7.14
C LEU A 15 16.03 -0.54 -7.15
N LEU A 16 15.41 -0.88 -6.02
CA LEU A 16 13.95 -1.13 -5.95
C LEU A 16 13.14 -0.03 -5.26
N TYR A 17 13.78 1.01 -4.72
CA TYR A 17 13.08 2.08 -3.99
C TYR A 17 13.17 3.47 -4.62
N CYS A 18 14.00 3.66 -5.65
CA CYS A 18 14.07 4.91 -6.41
C CYS A 18 13.54 4.74 -7.83
N VAL A 19 12.33 4.20 -7.97
CA VAL A 19 11.45 4.77 -8.98
C VAL A 19 10.45 5.59 -8.19
N THR A 20 10.80 6.87 -8.03
CA THR A 20 9.84 7.92 -7.72
C THR A 20 8.86 7.95 -8.87
N VAL A 21 7.90 7.03 -8.85
CA VAL A 21 6.66 7.21 -9.59
C VAL A 21 5.97 8.35 -8.85
N THR A 22 6.21 9.58 -9.29
CA THR A 22 5.32 10.70 -9.01
C THR A 22 4.03 10.45 -9.80
N ASN A 23 3.31 9.38 -9.46
CA ASN A 23 1.94 9.24 -9.88
C ASN A 23 1.11 9.84 -8.76
N GLU A 24 0.43 10.92 -9.08
CA GLU A 24 -0.56 11.52 -8.19
C GLU A 24 -1.63 10.46 -7.90
N ILE A 25 -1.88 10.23 -6.61
CA ILE A 25 -2.94 9.33 -6.15
C ILE A 25 -4.26 10.08 -6.25
N HIS A 26 -5.24 9.49 -6.92
CA HIS A 26 -6.57 10.07 -7.13
C HIS A 26 -7.67 9.24 -6.47
N MET A 27 -8.85 9.84 -6.32
CA MET A 27 -10.06 9.11 -5.92
C MET A 27 -10.34 7.98 -6.91
N HIS A 28 -10.70 6.82 -6.37
CA HIS A 28 -10.92 5.53 -7.05
C HIS A 28 -9.65 4.79 -7.52
N ASP A 29 -8.45 5.33 -7.27
CA ASP A 29 -7.25 4.52 -7.49
C ASP A 29 -7.25 3.30 -6.57
N VAL A 30 -6.90 2.15 -7.16
CA VAL A 30 -6.62 0.92 -6.43
C VAL A 30 -5.17 0.98 -5.96
N VAL A 31 -4.96 0.79 -4.66
CA VAL A 31 -3.65 0.92 -4.02
C VAL A 31 -3.33 -0.33 -3.20
N ALA A 32 -2.05 -0.57 -2.96
CA ALA A 32 -1.57 -1.56 -2.01
C ALA A 32 -0.76 -0.89 -0.89
N LEU A 33 -0.89 -1.43 0.33
CA LEU A 33 -0.05 -1.01 1.45
C LEU A 33 1.43 -1.37 1.22
N THR A 34 2.34 -0.44 1.52
CA THR A 34 3.78 -0.67 1.46
C THR A 34 4.35 -1.20 2.79
N GLU A 35 3.57 -1.17 3.86
CA GLU A 35 3.92 -1.63 5.20
C GLU A 35 2.72 -2.24 5.95
N ASP A 36 2.98 -2.85 7.10
CA ASP A 36 1.93 -3.37 7.98
C ASP A 36 1.30 -2.21 8.77
N VAL A 37 -0.04 -2.08 8.73
CA VAL A 37 -0.79 -1.01 9.41
C VAL A 37 -1.84 -1.60 10.37
N PRO A 38 -1.85 -1.21 11.66
CA PRO A 38 -2.91 -1.64 12.58
C PRO A 38 -4.22 -0.93 12.24
N ALA A 39 -5.33 -1.64 12.35
CA ALA A 39 -6.66 -1.10 12.09
C ALA A 39 -7.69 -1.72 13.04
N THR A 40 -8.90 -1.17 13.00
CA THR A 40 -10.06 -1.71 13.73
C THR A 40 -11.13 -2.07 12.72
N HIS A 41 -11.64 -3.30 12.78
CA HIS A 41 -12.77 -3.70 11.97
C HIS A 41 -14.00 -2.88 12.35
N PHE A 42 -14.71 -2.26 11.41
CA PHE A 42 -15.85 -1.40 11.75
C PHE A 42 -17.04 -2.14 12.35
N ILE A 43 -17.40 -3.28 11.77
CA ILE A 43 -18.55 -4.06 12.23
C ILE A 43 -18.24 -4.79 13.54
N THR A 44 -17.10 -5.48 13.63
CA THR A 44 -16.81 -6.32 14.81
C THR A 44 -16.10 -5.56 15.93
N HIS A 45 -15.63 -4.34 15.67
CA HIS A 45 -14.82 -3.52 16.59
C HIS A 45 -13.56 -4.22 17.12
N ARG A 46 -13.07 -5.24 16.40
CA ARG A 46 -11.87 -5.99 16.80
C ARG A 46 -10.64 -5.37 16.14
N PRO A 47 -9.49 -5.36 16.84
CA PRO A 47 -8.23 -5.00 16.21
C PRO A 47 -7.89 -6.01 15.12
N LEU A 48 -7.40 -5.51 14.00
CA LEU A 48 -6.86 -6.31 12.90
C LEU A 48 -5.55 -5.69 12.42
N GLN A 49 -4.72 -6.49 11.77
CA GLN A 49 -3.50 -6.03 11.13
C GLN A 49 -3.72 -6.07 9.63
N LEU A 50 -3.73 -4.91 8.98
CA LEU A 50 -3.57 -4.83 7.53
C LEU A 50 -2.10 -5.10 7.22
N ARG A 51 -1.84 -6.03 6.31
CA ARG A 51 -0.47 -6.43 5.95
C ARG A 51 0.01 -5.64 4.75
N ARG A 52 1.33 -5.47 4.63
CA ARG A 52 1.96 -5.02 3.39
C ARG A 52 1.44 -5.83 2.20
N GLY A 53 1.05 -5.15 1.13
CA GLY A 53 0.44 -5.73 -0.07
C GLY A 53 -1.08 -5.86 -0.01
N GLN A 54 -1.72 -5.57 1.14
CA GLN A 54 -3.18 -5.54 1.22
C GLN A 54 -3.72 -4.43 0.31
N ILE A 55 -4.71 -4.80 -0.51
CA ILE A 55 -5.32 -3.93 -1.51
C ILE A 55 -6.44 -3.11 -0.88
N GLY A 56 -6.49 -1.82 -1.20
CA GLY A 56 -7.56 -0.91 -0.86
C GLY A 56 -7.88 0.04 -2.01
N THR A 57 -8.93 0.84 -1.84
CA THR A 57 -9.39 1.83 -2.82
C THR A 57 -9.42 3.21 -2.18
N VAL A 58 -8.87 4.21 -2.85
CA VAL A 58 -8.94 5.59 -2.39
C VAL A 58 -10.36 6.10 -2.56
N VAL A 59 -11.02 6.49 -1.47
CA VAL A 59 -12.39 7.02 -1.52
C VAL A 59 -12.44 8.54 -1.33
N MET A 60 -11.37 9.16 -0.85
CA MET A 60 -11.29 10.61 -0.66
C MET A 60 -9.82 11.06 -0.52
N THR A 61 -9.50 12.24 -1.07
CA THR A 61 -8.26 12.97 -0.76
C THR A 61 -8.52 13.85 0.46
N LEU A 62 -7.72 13.70 1.52
CA LEU A 62 -7.84 14.48 2.75
C LEU A 62 -6.98 15.75 2.69
N ASP A 63 -5.77 15.63 2.16
CA ASP A 63 -4.86 16.74 1.83
C ASP A 63 -3.90 16.31 0.70
N GLU A 64 -2.85 17.09 0.43
CA GLU A 64 -1.88 16.84 -0.65
C GLU A 64 -1.22 15.45 -0.60
N ASN A 65 -1.09 14.84 0.58
CA ASN A 65 -0.39 13.55 0.73
C ASN A 65 -1.08 12.59 1.72
N HIS A 66 -2.34 12.84 2.07
CA HIS A 66 -3.16 11.94 2.88
C HIS A 66 -4.46 11.59 2.18
N PHE A 67 -4.81 10.31 2.26
CA PHE A 67 -5.93 9.73 1.53
C PHE A 67 -6.75 8.88 2.47
N GLN A 68 -8.08 8.95 2.33
CA GLN A 68 -8.97 7.98 2.95
C GLN A 68 -9.03 6.75 2.06
N VAL A 69 -8.58 5.60 2.59
CA VAL A 69 -8.53 4.33 1.84
C VAL A 69 -9.48 3.33 2.46
N GLU A 70 -10.38 2.77 1.66
CA GLU A 70 -11.28 1.69 2.01
C GLU A 70 -10.62 0.33 1.75
N PHE A 71 -10.78 -0.59 2.69
CA PHE A 71 -10.39 -2.00 2.57
C PHE A 71 -11.64 -2.87 2.67
N SER A 72 -11.85 -3.68 1.63
CA SER A 72 -13.05 -4.50 1.46
C SER A 72 -12.71 -5.98 1.34
N ASP A 73 -13.62 -6.84 1.79
CA ASP A 73 -13.49 -8.29 1.64
C ASP A 73 -13.73 -8.73 0.17
N ARG A 74 -13.69 -10.04 -0.09
CA ARG A 74 -13.83 -10.58 -1.46
C ARG A 74 -15.24 -10.37 -2.03
N GLU A 75 -16.21 -10.11 -1.16
CA GLU A 75 -17.59 -9.83 -1.49
C GLU A 75 -17.84 -8.31 -1.68
N GLY A 76 -16.79 -7.48 -1.58
CA GLY A 76 -16.86 -6.04 -1.74
C GLY A 76 -17.39 -5.31 -0.50
N ARG A 77 -17.41 -5.94 0.67
CA ARG A 77 -17.87 -5.30 1.91
C ARG A 77 -16.70 -4.63 2.62
N ALA A 78 -16.80 -3.33 2.81
CA ALA A 78 -15.83 -2.55 3.58
C ALA A 78 -15.74 -3.04 5.02
N TYR A 79 -14.52 -3.36 5.46
CA TYR A 79 -14.24 -3.74 6.85
C TYR A 79 -13.31 -2.76 7.57
N ALA A 80 -12.53 -1.97 6.82
CA ALA A 80 -11.67 -0.92 7.35
C ALA A 80 -11.59 0.28 6.38
N LEU A 81 -11.33 1.47 6.91
CA LEU A 81 -11.33 2.77 6.23
C LEU A 81 -10.35 3.64 7.03
N LEU A 82 -9.16 3.88 6.49
CA LEU A 82 -8.08 4.53 7.23
C LEU A 82 -7.58 5.77 6.48
N PRO A 83 -7.27 6.86 7.20
CA PRO A 83 -6.42 7.91 6.66
C PRO A 83 -4.99 7.36 6.56
N LEU A 84 -4.42 7.39 5.35
CA LEU A 84 -3.08 6.89 5.08
C LEU A 84 -2.26 7.95 4.35
N ASN A 85 -0.97 8.02 4.66
CA ASN A 85 -0.03 8.86 3.94
C ASN A 85 0.31 8.23 2.59
N GLY A 86 0.53 9.03 1.55
CA GLY A 86 0.91 8.54 0.22
C GLY A 86 2.14 7.62 0.22
N ASN A 87 3.08 7.82 1.15
CA ASN A 87 4.26 6.96 1.30
C ASN A 87 3.92 5.52 1.76
N GLN A 88 2.73 5.31 2.33
CA GLN A 88 2.22 4.01 2.75
C GLN A 88 1.52 3.28 1.60
N LEU A 89 1.37 3.92 0.44
CA LEU A 89 0.55 3.46 -0.68
C LEU A 89 1.38 3.25 -1.93
N MET A 90 1.02 2.22 -2.69
CA MET A 90 1.50 1.97 -4.04
C MET A 90 0.31 1.82 -4.96
N ILE A 91 0.17 2.70 -5.96
CA ILE A 91 -0.89 2.57 -6.99
C ILE A 91 -0.70 1.26 -7.75
N LEU A 92 -1.77 0.51 -7.91
CA LEU A 92 -1.81 -0.70 -8.71
C LEU A 92 -2.36 -0.38 -10.10
N ARG A 93 -1.64 -0.84 -11.14
CA ARG A 93 -2.06 -0.72 -12.54
C ARG A 93 -2.46 -2.11 -13.03
N GLU A 94 -3.69 -2.25 -13.53
CA GLU A 94 -4.20 -3.52 -14.04
C GLU A 94 -3.70 -3.84 -15.46
N GLN A 95 -3.43 -2.80 -16.23
CA GLN A 95 -3.02 -2.90 -17.63
C GLN A 95 -1.63 -2.32 -17.82
N PRO A 96 -0.83 -2.87 -18.75
CA PRO A 96 0.44 -2.27 -19.13
C PRO A 96 0.20 -0.94 -19.84
N GLU A 97 1.05 0.04 -19.56
CA GLU A 97 1.11 1.28 -20.33
C GLU A 97 1.91 1.03 -21.61
N ALA A 98 1.35 1.42 -22.76
CA ALA A 98 2.10 1.40 -24.01
C ALA A 98 3.18 2.48 -23.95
N MET A 99 4.45 2.10 -24.14
CA MET A 99 5.51 3.09 -24.31
C MET A 99 5.34 3.75 -25.69
N PRO A 100 5.28 5.09 -25.78
CA PRO A 100 5.30 5.77 -27.07
C PRO A 100 6.62 5.47 -27.79
N ALA A 101 6.53 5.29 -29.12
CA ALA A 101 7.66 4.99 -30.00
C ALA A 101 8.64 6.17 -30.15
#